data_AF-A0A956AN09-F1
#
_entry.id   AF-A0A956AN09-F1
#
_cell.length_a   1.000
_cell.length_b   1.000
_cell.length_c   1.000
_cell.angle_alpha   90.00
_cell.angle_beta   90.00
_cell.angle_gamma   90.00
#
_symmetry.space_group_name_H-M   'P 1'
#
loop_
_entity.id
_entity.type
_entity.pdbx_description
1 polymer ?
#
loop_
_entity_poly.entity_id
_entity_poly.type
_entity_poly.pdbx_seq_one_letter_code
_entity_poly.pdbx_strand_id
1 'polypeptide(L)'
;MLAALPMQERAAFVREIETWFPVEGEVWRCVTASAAGREEAEVAVSGRARGAASLVRRVSATLRPEIASVGAEQVMVVLPHFQGRRMTCVVALHCHNSAGRRGGIEVWDPTASGDLVRSDGFYGGLNDFARSSRWTRFSRGTGLPGITWLRQKPHIMDDVRFSPLFLRAVLAREHALALGLGIPIFRDDTLQHVLVLLTALGCPAARALEVWVPDSHERLWLDHAVHDAGLETVGRSSRTTCLMRGEGVAGRAATTREPQVWTSSDAHDPTDFEAARAGLTFGMALPIVQGDATSAVLVLRS
;
A
#
# COMPACT_ATOMS: atom_id res chain seq x y z
N MET A 1 -17.25 10.64 24.44
CA MET A 1 -16.22 9.67 24.90
C MET A 1 -16.49 8.36 24.17
N LEU A 2 -15.92 8.17 22.98
CA LEU A 2 -16.08 6.92 22.23
C LEU A 2 -15.25 5.86 22.94
N ALA A 3 -15.90 4.86 23.51
CA ALA A 3 -15.23 3.72 24.14
C ALA A 3 -14.27 3.09 23.12
N ALA A 4 -13.00 2.94 23.50
CA ALA A 4 -12.04 2.20 22.70
C ALA A 4 -12.55 0.75 22.56
N LEU A 5 -12.79 0.31 21.33
CA LEU A 5 -13.05 -1.11 21.05
C LEU A 5 -11.91 -1.95 21.66
N PRO A 6 -12.21 -3.12 22.25
CA PRO A 6 -11.19 -3.98 22.83
C PRO A 6 -10.10 -4.32 21.78
N MET A 7 -8.84 -4.37 22.22
CA MET A 7 -7.66 -4.56 21.36
C MET A 7 -7.74 -5.80 20.44
N GLN A 8 -8.52 -6.80 20.82
CA GLN A 8 -8.73 -8.05 20.06
C GLN A 8 -9.57 -7.90 18.77
N GLU A 9 -10.14 -6.73 18.49
CA GLU A 9 -10.98 -6.50 17.30
C GLU A 9 -10.46 -5.42 16.34
N ARG A 10 -9.21 -4.95 16.49
CA ARG A 10 -8.64 -3.97 15.55
C ARG A 10 -8.18 -4.64 14.27
N ALA A 11 -9.11 -4.66 13.36
CA ALA A 11 -8.99 -5.40 12.15
C ALA A 11 -8.53 -4.39 11.06
N ALA A 12 -7.35 -4.59 10.46
CA ALA A 12 -6.76 -3.70 9.45
C ALA A 12 -7.65 -3.46 8.21
N PHE A 13 -7.45 -2.32 7.53
CA PHE A 13 -8.19 -1.97 6.32
C PHE A 13 -7.91 -2.97 5.19
N VAL A 14 -6.63 -3.32 4.96
CA VAL A 14 -6.21 -4.36 4.01
C VAL A 14 -6.36 -5.74 4.66
N ARG A 15 -7.09 -6.64 4.00
CA ARG A 15 -7.42 -7.99 4.49
C ARG A 15 -6.78 -9.12 3.73
N GLU A 16 -6.47 -8.85 2.48
CA GLU A 16 -5.92 -9.82 1.55
C GLU A 16 -5.14 -9.04 0.50
N ILE A 17 -4.05 -9.65 0.06
CA ILE A 17 -3.12 -9.11 -0.92
C ILE A 17 -2.92 -10.16 -1.98
N GLU A 18 -3.01 -9.76 -3.24
CA GLU A 18 -2.69 -10.62 -4.36
C GLU A 18 -1.57 -10.00 -5.19
N THR A 19 -0.62 -10.81 -5.62
CA THR A 19 0.40 -10.43 -6.61
C THR A 19 0.23 -11.28 -7.85
N TRP A 20 0.10 -10.63 -9.00
CA TRP A 20 -0.23 -11.24 -10.28
C TRP A 20 0.92 -11.06 -11.25
N PHE A 21 1.54 -12.16 -11.66
CA PHE A 21 2.66 -12.17 -12.59
C PHE A 21 2.24 -12.76 -13.93
N PRO A 22 2.44 -12.07 -15.06
CA PRO A 22 2.13 -12.62 -16.37
C PRO A 22 3.08 -13.79 -16.67
N VAL A 23 2.54 -14.92 -17.15
CA VAL A 23 3.31 -16.11 -17.53
C VAL A 23 3.41 -16.18 -19.05
N GLU A 24 2.35 -16.64 -19.71
CA GLU A 24 2.25 -16.72 -21.17
C GLU A 24 0.80 -16.53 -21.62
N GLY A 25 0.61 -15.79 -22.73
CA GLY A 25 -0.72 -15.50 -23.26
C GLY A 25 -1.62 -14.79 -22.25
N GLU A 26 -2.78 -15.38 -21.96
CA GLU A 26 -3.73 -14.88 -20.95
C GLU A 26 -3.53 -15.51 -19.56
N VAL A 27 -2.49 -16.32 -19.35
CA VAL A 27 -2.24 -17.01 -18.07
C VAL A 27 -1.38 -16.15 -17.15
N TRP A 28 -1.84 -16.02 -15.91
CA TRP A 28 -1.19 -15.28 -14.85
C TRP A 28 -1.00 -16.15 -13.62
N ARG A 29 0.17 -16.04 -12.98
CA ARG A 29 0.44 -16.65 -11.68
C ARG A 29 0.00 -15.66 -10.59
N CYS A 30 -1.01 -16.03 -9.83
CA CYS A 30 -1.55 -15.27 -8.71
C CYS A 30 -1.05 -15.87 -7.40
N VAL A 31 -0.40 -15.06 -6.57
CA VAL A 31 -0.06 -15.41 -5.18
C VAL A 31 -0.93 -14.56 -4.25
N THR A 32 -1.77 -15.22 -3.48
CA THR A 32 -2.69 -14.61 -2.51
C THR A 32 -2.16 -14.80 -1.10
N ALA A 33 -2.21 -13.74 -0.29
CA ALA A 33 -1.90 -13.78 1.13
C ALA A 33 -3.00 -13.11 1.94
N SER A 34 -3.48 -13.82 2.95
CA SER A 34 -4.47 -13.35 3.92
C SER A 34 -4.22 -14.01 5.28
N ALA A 35 -5.07 -13.74 6.26
CA ALA A 35 -5.02 -14.42 7.55
C ALA A 35 -5.19 -15.95 7.46
N ALA A 36 -5.72 -16.45 6.34
CA ALA A 36 -5.84 -17.89 6.08
C ALA A 36 -4.52 -18.54 5.63
N GLY A 37 -3.51 -17.74 5.26
CA GLY A 37 -2.21 -18.20 4.78
C GLY A 37 -1.89 -17.70 3.38
N ARG A 38 -1.00 -18.43 2.71
CA ARG A 38 -0.56 -18.16 1.33
C ARG A 38 -1.09 -19.24 0.40
N GLU A 39 -1.69 -18.81 -0.71
CA GLU A 39 -2.12 -19.66 -1.80
C GLU A 39 -1.50 -19.19 -3.12
N GLU A 40 -1.29 -20.12 -4.04
CA GLU A 40 -0.72 -19.83 -5.35
C GLU A 40 -1.48 -20.61 -6.42
N ALA A 41 -1.89 -19.91 -7.48
CA ALA A 41 -2.68 -20.47 -8.56
C ALA A 41 -2.32 -19.84 -9.90
N GLU A 42 -2.47 -20.62 -10.99
CA GLU A 42 -2.49 -20.08 -12.34
C GLU A 42 -3.94 -19.76 -12.73
N VAL A 43 -4.15 -18.52 -13.20
CA VAL A 43 -5.46 -17.96 -13.47
C VAL A 43 -5.48 -17.36 -14.87
N ALA A 44 -6.49 -17.71 -15.65
CA ALA A 44 -6.72 -17.11 -16.96
C ALA A 44 -7.37 -15.71 -16.83
N VAL A 45 -6.67 -14.69 -17.30
CA VAL A 45 -7.09 -13.29 -17.32
C VAL A 45 -7.57 -12.93 -18.72
N SER A 46 -8.76 -13.42 -19.06
CA SER A 46 -9.39 -13.24 -20.38
C SER A 46 -10.54 -12.23 -20.35
N GLY A 47 -11.15 -11.95 -21.52
CA GLY A 47 -12.35 -11.12 -21.62
C GLY A 47 -13.56 -11.61 -20.78
N ARG A 48 -13.55 -12.87 -20.33
CA ARG A 48 -14.60 -13.47 -19.48
C ARG A 48 -14.27 -13.43 -17.97
N ALA A 49 -13.08 -12.95 -17.61
CA ALA A 49 -12.64 -12.88 -16.21
C ALA A 49 -13.62 -12.09 -15.33
N ARG A 50 -13.69 -12.48 -14.06
CA ARG A 50 -14.50 -11.85 -13.00
C ARG A 50 -13.61 -11.50 -11.81
N GLY A 51 -14.13 -10.71 -10.87
CA GLY A 51 -13.40 -10.32 -9.65
C GLY A 51 -12.06 -9.66 -9.95
N ALA A 52 -11.03 -10.01 -9.16
CA ALA A 52 -9.66 -9.50 -9.29
C ALA A 52 -9.08 -9.67 -10.70
N ALA A 53 -9.22 -10.86 -11.30
CA ALA A 53 -8.74 -11.11 -12.66
C ALA A 53 -9.31 -10.11 -13.69
N SER A 54 -10.57 -9.69 -13.54
CA SER A 54 -11.16 -8.68 -14.44
C SER A 54 -10.54 -7.28 -14.30
N LEU A 55 -10.08 -6.94 -13.09
CA LEU A 55 -9.37 -5.70 -12.78
C LEU A 55 -7.93 -5.77 -13.26
N VAL A 56 -7.25 -6.90 -13.01
CA VAL A 56 -5.89 -7.18 -13.52
C VAL A 56 -5.84 -7.01 -15.04
N ARG A 57 -6.86 -7.50 -15.77
CA ARG A 57 -6.99 -7.28 -17.22
C ARG A 57 -7.10 -5.81 -17.61
N ARG A 58 -7.83 -5.00 -16.83
CA ARG A 58 -7.96 -3.56 -17.11
C ARG A 58 -6.67 -2.83 -16.83
N VAL A 59 -6.07 -3.09 -15.67
CA VAL A 59 -4.76 -2.52 -15.28
C VAL A 59 -3.69 -2.89 -16.30
N SER A 60 -3.66 -4.14 -16.80
CA SER A 60 -2.68 -4.55 -17.81
C SER A 60 -2.89 -3.88 -19.16
N ALA A 61 -4.14 -3.56 -19.52
CA ALA A 61 -4.47 -2.86 -20.77
C ALA A 61 -4.24 -1.34 -20.69
N THR A 62 -4.56 -0.71 -19.55
CA THR A 62 -4.47 0.75 -19.38
C THR A 62 -3.16 1.20 -18.77
N LEU A 63 -2.45 0.29 -18.09
CA LEU A 63 -1.25 0.57 -17.29
C LEU A 63 -1.50 1.59 -16.17
N ARG A 64 -2.73 1.65 -15.67
CA ARG A 64 -3.14 2.56 -14.58
C ARG A 64 -3.77 1.79 -13.42
N PRO A 65 -3.78 2.36 -12.20
CA PRO A 65 -4.55 1.82 -11.10
C PRO A 65 -6.06 1.84 -11.36
N GLU A 66 -6.75 0.83 -10.82
CA GLU A 66 -8.20 0.67 -10.87
C GLU A 66 -8.75 0.46 -9.47
N ILE A 67 -9.89 1.08 -9.16
CA ILE A 67 -10.63 0.85 -7.91
C ILE A 67 -12.00 0.26 -8.26
N ALA A 68 -12.41 -0.78 -7.55
CA ALA A 68 -13.76 -1.32 -7.69
C ALA A 68 -14.34 -1.78 -6.36
N SER A 69 -15.59 -1.39 -6.11
CA SER A 69 -16.41 -2.01 -5.07
C SER A 69 -16.77 -3.43 -5.50
N VAL A 70 -16.41 -4.42 -4.70
CA VAL A 70 -16.74 -5.84 -4.93
C VAL A 70 -17.86 -6.35 -4.03
N GLY A 71 -18.28 -5.54 -3.05
CA GLY A 71 -19.43 -5.77 -2.20
C GLY A 71 -19.85 -4.49 -1.47
N ALA A 72 -20.81 -4.59 -0.56
CA ALA A 72 -21.28 -3.43 0.21
C ALA A 72 -20.18 -2.82 1.09
N GLU A 73 -19.30 -3.66 1.64
CA GLU A 73 -18.22 -3.28 2.55
C GLU A 73 -16.84 -3.68 2.02
N GLN A 74 -16.72 -4.06 0.75
CA GLN A 74 -15.47 -4.54 0.17
C GLN A 74 -15.11 -3.72 -1.05
N VAL A 75 -13.88 -3.22 -1.06
CA VAL A 75 -13.29 -2.48 -2.17
C VAL A 75 -11.95 -3.09 -2.50
N MET A 76 -11.67 -3.20 -3.79
CA MET A 76 -10.38 -3.63 -4.29
C MET A 76 -9.70 -2.43 -4.95
N VAL A 77 -8.43 -2.23 -4.63
CA VAL A 77 -7.55 -1.36 -5.42
C VAL A 77 -6.48 -2.20 -6.06
N VAL A 78 -6.33 -2.06 -7.37
CA VAL A 78 -5.41 -2.85 -8.18
C VAL A 78 -4.46 -1.89 -8.89
N LEU A 79 -3.16 -2.11 -8.77
CA LEU A 79 -2.13 -1.21 -9.28
C LEU A 79 -1.04 -1.94 -10.06
N PRO A 80 -0.53 -1.36 -11.14
CA PRO A 80 0.58 -1.91 -11.88
C PRO A 80 1.90 -1.67 -11.14
N HIS A 81 2.78 -2.67 -11.15
CA HIS A 81 4.17 -2.55 -10.75
C HIS A 81 5.06 -2.64 -12.00
N PHE A 82 6.00 -1.70 -12.12
CA PHE A 82 6.90 -1.61 -13.27
C PHE A 82 8.35 -1.88 -12.88
N GLN A 83 9.11 -2.48 -13.80
CA GLN A 83 10.57 -2.39 -13.82
C GLN A 83 10.97 -1.70 -15.12
N GLY A 84 11.63 -0.54 -15.01
CA GLY A 84 11.79 0.37 -16.12
C GLY A 84 10.43 0.69 -16.77
N ARG A 85 10.31 0.44 -18.08
CA ARG A 85 9.08 0.71 -18.85
C ARG A 85 8.09 -0.46 -18.89
N ARG A 86 8.49 -1.64 -18.43
CA ARG A 86 7.70 -2.87 -18.52
C ARG A 86 6.92 -3.08 -17.23
N MET A 87 5.61 -3.34 -17.34
CA MET A 87 4.83 -3.84 -16.21
C MET A 87 5.20 -5.31 -15.97
N THR A 88 5.68 -5.63 -14.78
CA THR A 88 6.12 -6.98 -14.41
C THR A 88 5.15 -7.70 -13.49
N CYS A 89 4.36 -6.94 -12.73
CA CYS A 89 3.43 -7.47 -11.76
C CYS A 89 2.21 -6.54 -11.64
N VAL A 90 1.07 -7.08 -11.24
CA VAL A 90 -0.08 -6.32 -10.78
C VAL A 90 -0.36 -6.69 -9.33
N VAL A 91 -0.50 -5.69 -8.47
CA VAL A 91 -0.82 -5.89 -7.05
C VAL A 91 -2.28 -5.53 -6.81
N ALA A 92 -3.04 -6.43 -6.17
CA ALA A 92 -4.38 -6.15 -5.69
C ALA A 92 -4.40 -6.10 -4.16
N LEU A 93 -5.01 -5.05 -3.61
CA LEU A 93 -5.28 -4.92 -2.18
C LEU A 93 -6.79 -5.02 -1.97
N HIS A 94 -7.21 -6.01 -1.19
CA HIS A 94 -8.61 -6.23 -0.85
C HIS A 94 -8.85 -5.54 0.48
N CYS A 95 -9.57 -4.42 0.43
CA CYS A 95 -9.84 -3.58 1.57
C CYS A 95 -11.27 -3.73 2.06
N HIS A 96 -11.47 -3.64 3.37
CA HIS A 96 -12.77 -3.77 4.01
C HIS A 96 -13.17 -2.47 4.68
N ASN A 97 -14.37 -1.99 4.36
CA ASN A 97 -14.94 -0.74 4.82
C ASN A 97 -16.30 -1.01 5.48
N SER A 98 -16.30 -1.23 6.79
CA SER A 98 -17.52 -1.49 7.57
C SER A 98 -17.87 -0.33 8.50
N ALA A 99 -19.08 -0.36 9.07
CA ALA A 99 -19.54 0.68 10.00
C ALA A 99 -18.52 0.89 11.15
N GLY A 100 -17.98 2.11 11.27
CA GLY A 100 -16.95 2.47 12.26
C GLY A 100 -15.50 2.13 11.88
N ARG A 101 -15.29 1.42 10.76
CA ARG A 101 -13.98 1.04 10.22
C ARG A 101 -13.88 1.55 8.78
N ARG A 102 -13.68 2.87 8.66
CA ARG A 102 -13.70 3.57 7.37
C ARG A 102 -12.31 3.89 6.85
N GLY A 103 -12.16 3.73 5.54
CA GLY A 103 -10.97 4.14 4.80
C GLY A 103 -11.32 4.80 3.48
N GLY A 104 -10.45 5.69 3.02
CA GLY A 104 -10.48 6.29 1.70
C GLY A 104 -9.30 5.79 0.87
N ILE A 105 -9.55 5.61 -0.43
CA ILE A 105 -8.54 5.28 -1.43
C ILE A 105 -8.63 6.36 -2.50
N GLU A 106 -7.51 6.95 -2.89
CA GLU A 106 -7.47 7.97 -3.95
C GLU A 106 -6.33 7.67 -4.93
N VAL A 107 -6.58 7.86 -6.21
CA VAL A 107 -5.54 7.82 -7.25
C VAL A 107 -5.35 9.23 -7.79
N TRP A 108 -4.12 9.71 -7.75
CA TRP A 108 -3.72 11.05 -8.17
C TRP A 108 -2.77 10.97 -9.35
N ASP A 109 -3.10 11.66 -10.44
CA ASP A 109 -2.35 11.67 -11.70
C ASP A 109 -1.61 13.00 -11.87
N PRO A 110 -0.33 13.00 -12.29
CA PRO A 110 0.37 14.21 -12.67
C PRO A 110 -0.22 14.78 -13.94
N THR A 111 -0.28 16.11 -13.99
CA THR A 111 -0.74 16.88 -15.13
C THR A 111 0.43 17.58 -15.79
N ALA A 112 0.26 17.98 -17.06
CA ALA A 112 1.29 18.73 -17.79
C ALA A 112 1.64 20.08 -17.13
N SER A 113 0.75 20.62 -16.28
CA SER A 113 0.97 21.88 -15.55
C SER A 113 1.80 21.72 -14.27
N GLY A 114 2.23 20.50 -13.93
CA GLY A 114 3.08 20.27 -12.75
C GLY A 114 2.33 20.04 -11.43
N ASP A 115 1.02 19.77 -11.49
CA ASP A 115 0.21 19.39 -10.32
C ASP A 115 -0.32 17.96 -10.43
N LEU A 116 -0.71 17.39 -9.29
CA LEU A 116 -1.51 16.18 -9.20
C LEU A 116 -3.01 16.49 -9.17
N VAL A 117 -3.81 15.73 -9.93
CA VAL A 117 -5.28 15.76 -9.93
C VAL A 117 -5.84 14.39 -9.60
N ARG A 118 -7.00 14.34 -8.94
CA ARG A 118 -7.64 13.06 -8.63
C ARG A 118 -8.23 12.44 -9.89
N SER A 119 -7.77 11.26 -10.26
CA SER A 119 -8.34 10.48 -11.38
C SER A 119 -9.44 9.52 -10.91
N ASP A 120 -9.29 8.94 -9.72
CA ASP A 120 -10.23 7.97 -9.16
C ASP A 120 -10.24 8.04 -7.62
N GLY A 121 -11.27 7.49 -6.99
CA GLY A 121 -11.28 7.35 -5.54
C GLY A 121 -12.51 6.64 -4.98
N PHE A 122 -12.28 5.93 -3.87
CA PHE A 122 -13.28 5.32 -3.04
C PHE A 122 -13.26 5.97 -1.66
N TYR A 123 -14.44 6.27 -1.11
CA TYR A 123 -14.54 7.04 0.14
C TYR A 123 -15.32 6.33 1.24
N GLY A 124 -15.82 5.10 1.03
CA GLY A 124 -16.42 4.33 2.12
C GLY A 124 -17.54 5.04 2.92
N GLY A 125 -18.30 5.93 2.29
CA GLY A 125 -19.32 6.77 2.93
C GLY A 125 -18.83 8.13 3.47
N LEU A 126 -17.58 8.53 3.18
CA LEU A 126 -16.98 9.83 3.50
C LEU A 126 -17.29 10.85 2.38
N ASN A 127 -18.56 11.22 2.23
CA ASN A 127 -19.04 12.05 1.12
C ASN A 127 -18.38 13.44 1.08
N ASP A 128 -18.02 14.00 2.23
CA ASP A 128 -17.36 15.31 2.30
C ASP A 128 -15.92 15.25 1.78
N PHE A 129 -15.21 14.15 2.05
CA PHE A 129 -13.93 13.87 1.42
C PHE A 129 -14.06 13.70 -0.09
N ALA A 130 -15.07 12.96 -0.57
CA ALA A 130 -15.30 12.77 -1.99
C ALA A 130 -15.53 14.12 -2.71
N ARG A 131 -16.30 15.03 -2.09
CA ARG A 131 -16.55 16.38 -2.61
C ARG A 131 -15.31 17.25 -2.60
N SER A 132 -14.61 17.32 -1.47
CA SER A 132 -13.37 18.11 -1.34
C SER A 132 -12.29 17.64 -2.32
N SER A 133 -12.12 16.33 -2.46
CA SER A 133 -11.06 15.75 -3.28
C SER A 133 -11.26 15.97 -4.78
N ARG A 134 -12.51 16.11 -5.26
CA ARG A 134 -12.82 16.33 -6.69
C ARG A 134 -12.18 17.60 -7.27
N TRP A 135 -12.03 18.65 -6.47
CA TRP A 135 -11.55 19.96 -6.91
C TRP A 135 -10.15 20.30 -6.39
N THR A 136 -9.58 19.43 -5.57
CA THR A 136 -8.25 19.65 -5.00
C THR A 136 -7.18 19.35 -6.03
N ARG A 137 -6.14 20.18 -6.05
CA ARG A 137 -4.89 19.95 -6.80
C ARG A 137 -3.73 20.00 -5.82
N PHE A 138 -2.72 19.18 -6.05
CA PHE A 138 -1.51 19.17 -5.22
C PHE A 138 -0.28 19.42 -6.08
N SER A 139 0.38 20.55 -5.89
CA SER A 139 1.71 20.77 -6.45
C SER A 139 2.73 19.86 -5.76
N ARG A 140 3.85 19.59 -6.45
CA ARG A 140 4.95 18.80 -5.87
C ARG A 140 5.39 19.40 -4.52
N GLY A 141 5.50 18.56 -3.50
CA GLY A 141 5.85 18.95 -2.13
C GLY A 141 4.69 19.41 -1.25
N THR A 142 3.47 19.50 -1.78
CA THR A 142 2.30 20.00 -1.04
C THR A 142 1.27 18.90 -0.80
N GLY A 143 0.78 18.78 0.44
CA GLY A 143 -0.15 17.71 0.80
C GLY A 143 0.49 16.33 0.77
N LEU A 144 -0.24 15.30 1.22
CA LEU A 144 0.25 13.93 1.17
C LEU A 144 0.65 13.50 -0.26
N PRO A 145 -0.20 13.67 -1.31
CA PRO A 145 0.19 13.26 -2.66
C PRO A 145 1.44 13.99 -3.18
N GLY A 146 1.51 15.31 -2.98
CA GLY A 146 2.64 16.11 -3.44
C GLY A 146 3.93 15.82 -2.68
N ILE A 147 3.87 15.54 -1.38
CA ILE A 147 5.05 15.12 -0.59
C ILE A 147 5.54 13.75 -1.03
N THR A 148 4.64 12.80 -1.28
CA THR A 148 5.00 11.49 -1.85
C THR A 148 5.70 11.65 -3.20
N TRP A 149 5.19 12.53 -4.07
CA TRP A 149 5.86 12.85 -5.33
C TRP A 149 7.23 13.51 -5.13
N LEU A 150 7.35 14.46 -4.19
CA LEU A 150 8.63 15.13 -3.91
C LEU A 150 9.68 14.13 -3.43
N ARG A 151 9.32 13.26 -2.48
CA ARG A 151 10.24 12.30 -1.86
C ARG A 151 10.58 11.11 -2.74
N GLN A 152 9.76 10.83 -3.76
CA GLN A 152 9.92 9.69 -4.68
C GLN A 152 9.96 8.32 -3.98
N LYS A 153 9.40 8.24 -2.78
CA LYS A 153 9.26 7.02 -1.98
C LYS A 153 7.93 7.04 -1.23
N PRO A 154 7.47 5.91 -0.68
CA PRO A 154 6.27 5.86 0.14
C PRO A 154 6.38 6.85 1.30
N HIS A 155 5.28 7.54 1.62
CA HIS A 155 5.26 8.51 2.70
C HIS A 155 4.08 8.25 3.63
N ILE A 156 4.38 8.13 4.92
CA ILE A 156 3.39 7.94 5.97
C ILE A 156 3.22 9.27 6.72
N MET A 157 1.97 9.68 6.89
CA MET A 157 1.56 10.74 7.81
C MET A 157 0.83 10.09 8.98
N ASP A 158 1.51 10.06 10.14
CA ASP A 158 1.07 9.34 11.34
C ASP A 158 -0.25 9.87 11.90
N ASP A 159 -0.46 11.20 11.82
CA ASP A 159 -1.71 11.84 12.22
C ASP A 159 -2.15 12.94 11.24
N VAL A 160 -2.96 12.56 10.24
CA VAL A 160 -3.52 13.50 9.25
C VAL A 160 -4.51 14.50 9.87
N ARG A 161 -5.00 14.25 11.09
CA ARG A 161 -5.92 15.15 11.79
C ARG A 161 -5.22 16.41 12.25
N PHE A 162 -3.95 16.31 12.63
CA PHE A 162 -3.20 17.43 13.21
C PHE A 162 -1.99 17.85 12.39
N SER A 163 -1.65 17.12 11.33
CA SER A 163 -0.55 17.48 10.45
C SER A 163 -0.84 18.79 9.70
N PRO A 164 0.03 19.82 9.81
CA PRO A 164 -0.10 21.04 9.01
C PRO A 164 0.15 20.78 7.52
N LEU A 165 0.79 19.65 7.20
CA LEU A 165 1.06 19.20 5.83
C LEU A 165 -0.14 18.49 5.20
N PHE A 166 -1.22 18.24 5.96
CA PHE A 166 -2.44 17.66 5.44
C PHE A 166 -3.53 18.72 5.26
N LEU A 167 -3.70 19.18 4.01
CA LEU A 167 -4.61 20.30 3.68
C LEU A 167 -6.08 20.07 4.07
N ARG A 168 -6.49 18.81 4.30
CA ARG A 168 -7.87 18.41 4.63
C ARG A 168 -8.03 18.00 6.10
N ALA A 169 -7.18 18.51 6.99
CA ALA A 169 -7.13 18.13 8.40
C ALA A 169 -8.46 18.31 9.15
N VAL A 170 -9.26 19.34 8.81
CA VAL A 170 -10.59 19.55 9.39
C VAL A 170 -11.53 18.37 9.09
N LEU A 171 -11.66 18.00 7.81
CA LEU A 171 -12.46 16.84 7.40
C LEU A 171 -11.92 15.55 8.03
N ALA A 172 -10.59 15.40 8.15
CA ALA A 172 -9.99 14.23 8.78
C ALA A 172 -10.39 14.09 10.25
N ARG A 173 -10.46 15.21 10.99
CA ARG A 173 -10.95 15.23 12.38
C ARG A 173 -12.42 14.80 12.46
N GLU A 174 -13.28 15.37 11.62
CA GLU A 174 -14.72 15.07 11.60
C GLU A 174 -15.01 13.59 11.34
N HIS A 175 -14.17 12.94 10.54
CA HIS A 175 -14.31 11.54 10.18
C HIS A 175 -13.35 10.58 10.89
N ALA A 176 -12.60 11.06 11.90
CA ALA A 176 -11.63 10.30 12.66
C ALA A 176 -10.57 9.53 11.81
N LEU A 177 -10.27 10.03 10.61
CA LEU A 177 -9.15 9.53 9.80
C LEU A 177 -7.85 9.90 10.49
N ALA A 178 -6.98 8.93 10.76
CA ALA A 178 -5.77 9.16 11.54
C ALA A 178 -4.50 8.99 10.71
N LEU A 179 -4.42 7.96 9.87
CA LEU A 179 -3.22 7.68 9.09
C LEU A 179 -3.42 7.98 7.61
N GLY A 180 -2.42 8.58 6.99
CA GLY A 180 -2.33 8.73 5.54
C GLY A 180 -1.08 8.04 5.00
N LEU A 181 -1.24 7.18 3.99
CA LEU A 181 -0.15 6.53 3.28
C LEU A 181 -0.21 6.92 1.81
N GLY A 182 0.84 7.56 1.30
CA GLY A 182 1.02 7.79 -0.13
C GLY A 182 2.05 6.83 -0.72
N ILE A 183 1.70 6.17 -1.82
CA ILE A 183 2.52 5.19 -2.54
C ILE A 183 2.73 5.73 -3.96
N PRO A 184 3.97 6.10 -4.34
CA PRO A 184 4.24 6.54 -5.70
C PRO A 184 4.31 5.34 -6.65
N ILE A 185 3.80 5.49 -7.86
CA ILE A 185 3.91 4.51 -8.94
C ILE A 185 4.72 5.15 -10.06
N PHE A 186 5.92 4.62 -10.27
CA PHE A 186 6.82 5.07 -11.32
C PHE A 186 6.76 4.16 -12.53
N ARG A 187 7.05 4.74 -13.69
CA ARG A 187 7.39 4.01 -14.91
C ARG A 187 8.66 4.65 -15.42
N ASP A 188 9.73 3.86 -15.47
CA ASP A 188 11.09 4.39 -15.58
C ASP A 188 11.33 5.39 -14.41
N ASP A 189 11.87 6.57 -14.67
CA ASP A 189 12.04 7.62 -13.65
C ASP A 189 10.86 8.60 -13.54
N THR A 190 9.78 8.37 -14.30
CA THR A 190 8.65 9.30 -14.38
C THR A 190 7.51 8.83 -13.48
N LEU A 191 7.09 9.68 -12.53
CA LEU A 191 5.90 9.44 -11.72
C LEU A 191 4.68 9.32 -12.64
N GLN A 192 3.93 8.22 -12.53
CA GLN A 192 2.69 8.00 -13.27
C GLN A 192 1.47 8.28 -12.40
N HIS A 193 1.50 7.83 -11.13
CA HIS A 193 0.38 7.95 -10.21
C HIS A 193 0.89 8.06 -8.77
N VAL A 194 0.07 8.64 -7.89
CA VAL A 194 0.19 8.46 -6.44
C VAL A 194 -1.09 7.80 -5.94
N LEU A 195 -0.97 6.60 -5.39
CA LEU A 195 -2.03 5.96 -4.63
C LEU A 195 -2.01 6.49 -3.20
N VAL A 196 -3.15 6.91 -2.67
CA VAL A 196 -3.28 7.34 -1.28
C VAL A 196 -4.30 6.48 -0.56
N LEU A 197 -3.91 5.95 0.61
CA LEU A 197 -4.80 5.35 1.59
C LEU A 197 -4.97 6.32 2.77
N LEU A 198 -6.22 6.61 3.15
CA LEU A 198 -6.55 7.39 4.35
C LEU A 198 -7.37 6.49 5.27
N THR A 199 -6.90 6.23 6.48
CA THR A 199 -7.53 5.23 7.35
C THR A 199 -7.80 5.78 8.75
N ALA A 200 -8.95 5.39 9.33
CA ALA A 200 -9.31 5.75 10.70
C ALA A 200 -8.42 5.06 11.75
N LEU A 201 -8.28 5.67 12.93
CA LEU A 201 -7.45 5.12 14.02
C LEU A 201 -7.84 3.69 14.42
N GLY A 202 -9.13 3.37 14.37
CA GLY A 202 -9.65 2.03 14.70
C GLY A 202 -9.51 0.99 13.58
N CYS A 203 -9.00 1.38 12.42
CA CYS A 203 -8.85 0.51 11.25
C CYS A 203 -7.61 0.94 10.44
N PRO A 204 -6.39 0.71 10.95
CA PRO A 204 -5.17 1.13 10.26
C PRO A 204 -5.02 0.42 8.91
N ALA A 205 -4.29 1.00 7.95
CA ALA A 205 -4.13 0.39 6.62
C ALA A 205 -3.58 -1.05 6.70
N ALA A 206 -2.55 -1.23 7.52
CA ALA A 206 -2.03 -2.51 8.02
C ALA A 206 -1.63 -2.32 9.50
N ARG A 207 -1.45 -3.40 10.26
CA ARG A 207 -1.06 -3.28 11.67
C ARG A 207 0.39 -2.82 11.85
N ALA A 208 1.28 -3.19 10.93
CA ALA A 208 2.62 -2.64 10.81
C ALA A 208 2.84 -2.10 9.39
N LEU A 209 3.30 -0.85 9.29
CA LEU A 209 3.71 -0.20 8.06
C LEU A 209 5.15 0.30 8.22
N GLU A 210 6.03 -0.07 7.31
CA GLU A 210 7.44 0.26 7.36
C GLU A 210 7.92 0.68 5.97
N VAL A 211 8.71 1.75 5.92
CA VAL A 211 9.38 2.21 4.71
C VAL A 211 10.87 1.99 4.90
N TRP A 212 11.44 1.10 4.09
CA TRP A 212 12.85 0.75 4.09
C TRP A 212 13.53 1.41 2.90
N VAL A 213 14.70 2.02 3.09
CA VAL A 213 15.45 2.71 2.03
C VAL A 213 16.87 2.14 1.93
N PRO A 214 17.39 1.92 0.71
CA PRO A 214 18.76 1.46 0.55
C PRO A 214 19.76 2.59 0.82
N ASP A 215 20.88 2.24 1.43
CA ASP A 215 22.08 3.08 1.44
C ASP A 215 22.91 2.91 0.16
N SER A 216 24.08 3.55 0.10
CA SER A 216 24.99 3.47 -1.06
C SER A 216 25.55 2.08 -1.34
N HIS A 217 25.39 1.13 -0.41
CA HIS A 217 25.80 -0.27 -0.55
C HIS A 217 24.59 -1.20 -0.73
N GLU A 218 23.43 -0.64 -1.07
CA GLU A 218 22.15 -1.36 -1.25
C GLU A 218 21.66 -2.10 0.01
N ARG A 219 22.15 -1.71 1.20
CA ARG A 219 21.63 -2.23 2.47
C ARG A 219 20.41 -1.42 2.89
N LEU A 220 19.36 -2.08 3.33
CA LEU A 220 18.11 -1.42 3.69
C LEU A 220 18.10 -0.99 5.16
N TRP A 221 17.75 0.28 5.35
CA TRP A 221 17.54 0.90 6.67
C TRP A 221 16.11 1.38 6.79
N LEU A 222 15.56 1.33 8.00
CA LEU A 222 14.23 1.85 8.27
C LEU A 222 14.22 3.37 8.20
N ASP A 223 13.49 3.94 7.24
CA ASP A 223 13.29 5.39 7.07
C ASP A 223 12.12 5.89 7.94
N HIS A 224 11.02 5.17 7.92
CA HIS A 224 9.81 5.52 8.67
C HIS A 224 8.99 4.28 8.99
N ALA A 225 8.30 4.26 10.12
CA ALA A 225 7.37 3.20 10.45
C ALA A 225 6.23 3.67 11.33
N VAL A 226 5.08 3.01 11.20
CA VAL A 226 3.96 3.07 12.12
C VAL A 226 3.55 1.65 12.49
N HIS A 227 3.47 1.40 13.79
CA HIS A 227 3.06 0.13 14.36
C HIS A 227 1.83 0.36 15.24
N ASP A 228 0.82 -0.50 15.12
CA ASP A 228 -0.34 -0.50 16.02
C ASP A 228 0.08 -0.93 17.44
N ALA A 229 -0.78 -0.66 18.41
CA ALA A 229 -0.53 -1.00 19.81
C ALA A 229 -0.23 -2.50 19.99
N GLY A 230 0.75 -2.83 20.83
CA GLY A 230 1.19 -4.21 21.06
C GLY A 230 2.26 -4.72 20.10
N LEU A 231 2.76 -3.87 19.19
CA LEU A 231 3.83 -4.20 18.24
C LEU A 231 5.15 -3.47 18.57
N GLU A 232 5.34 -3.06 19.82
CA GLU A 232 6.52 -2.31 20.25
C GLU A 232 7.82 -3.09 20.06
N THR A 233 7.79 -4.43 20.18
CA THR A 233 8.97 -5.27 19.93
C THR A 233 9.32 -5.34 18.44
N VAL A 234 8.31 -5.41 17.57
CA VAL A 234 8.49 -5.30 16.10
C VAL A 234 9.15 -3.96 15.78
N GLY A 235 8.59 -2.86 16.28
CA GLY A 235 9.13 -1.53 16.04
C GLY A 235 10.53 -1.31 16.62
N ARG A 236 10.92 -1.99 17.70
CA ARG A 236 12.31 -1.98 18.20
C ARG A 236 13.23 -2.76 17.29
N SER A 237 12.84 -3.98 16.91
CA SER A 237 13.60 -4.84 16.00
C SER A 237 13.87 -4.12 14.69
N SER A 238 12.83 -3.58 14.03
CA SER A 238 12.96 -2.89 12.74
C SER A 238 13.89 -1.67 12.80
N ARG A 239 13.94 -0.93 13.91
CA ARG A 239 14.85 0.22 14.06
C ARG A 239 16.31 -0.15 14.25
N THR A 240 16.59 -1.35 14.75
CA THR A 240 17.96 -1.82 15.01
C THR A 240 18.49 -2.74 13.92
N THR A 241 17.65 -3.14 12.98
CA THR A 241 17.99 -4.05 11.89
C THR A 241 18.48 -3.28 10.67
N CYS A 242 19.57 -3.78 10.08
CA CYS A 242 20.03 -3.43 8.75
C CYS A 242 19.84 -4.67 7.89
N LEU A 243 18.92 -4.63 6.91
CA LEU A 243 18.65 -5.79 6.06
C LEU A 243 19.57 -5.79 4.85
N MET A 244 20.20 -6.93 4.59
CA MET A 244 21.00 -7.15 3.40
C MET A 244 20.11 -7.48 2.18
N ARG A 245 20.66 -7.38 0.98
CA ARG A 245 19.99 -7.85 -0.24
C ARG A 245 19.61 -9.33 -0.09
N GLY A 246 18.34 -9.65 -0.35
CA GLY A 246 17.79 -11.00 -0.22
C GLY A 246 17.42 -11.43 1.21
N GLU A 247 17.74 -10.63 2.23
CA GLU A 247 17.40 -10.92 3.62
C GLU A 247 15.96 -10.50 3.94
N GLY A 248 15.18 -11.38 4.56
CA GLY A 248 13.79 -11.07 4.91
C GLY A 248 12.91 -10.80 3.69
N VAL A 249 11.63 -10.49 3.93
CA VAL A 249 10.73 -10.10 2.83
C VAL A 249 11.18 -8.79 2.15
N ALA A 250 11.69 -7.82 2.92
CA ALA A 250 12.09 -6.51 2.42
C ALA A 250 13.35 -6.60 1.53
N GLY A 251 14.38 -7.30 1.98
CA GLY A 251 15.61 -7.49 1.21
C GLY A 251 15.38 -8.35 -0.03
N ARG A 252 14.50 -9.36 0.01
CA ARG A 252 14.09 -10.10 -1.19
C ARG A 252 13.42 -9.19 -2.21
N ALA A 253 12.46 -8.36 -1.80
CA ALA A 253 11.78 -7.41 -2.68
C ALA A 253 12.74 -6.39 -3.32
N ALA A 254 13.69 -5.86 -2.54
CA ALA A 254 14.71 -4.98 -3.08
C ALA A 254 15.62 -5.67 -4.10
N THR A 255 15.94 -6.95 -3.88
CA THR A 255 16.81 -7.73 -4.78
C THR A 255 16.11 -8.09 -6.08
N THR A 256 14.88 -8.63 -6.01
CA THR A 256 14.12 -9.05 -7.20
C THR A 256 13.52 -7.87 -7.94
N ARG A 257 13.34 -6.73 -7.25
CA ARG A 257 12.57 -5.57 -7.72
C ARG A 257 11.13 -5.97 -8.06
N GLU A 258 10.61 -6.97 -7.38
CA GLU A 258 9.25 -7.47 -7.55
C GLU A 258 8.55 -7.49 -6.18
N PRO A 259 7.24 -7.21 -6.13
CA PRO A 259 6.45 -7.38 -4.92
C PRO A 259 6.63 -8.80 -4.34
N GLN A 260 6.89 -8.89 -3.04
CA GLN A 260 7.04 -10.16 -2.32
C GLN A 260 5.95 -10.29 -1.28
N VAL A 261 5.26 -11.42 -1.28
CA VAL A 261 4.29 -11.78 -0.24
C VAL A 261 5.03 -12.29 0.99
N TRP A 262 4.53 -11.96 2.17
CA TRP A 262 5.00 -12.48 3.46
C TRP A 262 3.87 -13.20 4.19
N THR A 263 4.19 -14.30 4.86
CA THR A 263 3.33 -14.94 5.85
C THR A 263 4.14 -15.27 7.10
N SER A 264 3.47 -15.43 8.24
CA SER A 264 4.13 -15.76 9.52
C SER A 264 4.90 -17.09 9.50
N SER A 265 4.54 -18.00 8.58
CA SER A 265 5.26 -19.24 8.33
C SER A 265 6.56 -19.08 7.54
N ASP A 266 6.79 -17.90 6.96
CA ASP A 266 7.87 -17.58 6.02
C ASP A 266 8.84 -16.52 6.60
N ALA A 267 9.16 -16.64 7.89
CA ALA A 267 10.01 -15.67 8.59
C ALA A 267 11.51 -15.96 8.38
N HIS A 268 12.24 -14.97 7.84
CA HIS A 268 13.64 -15.15 7.42
C HIS A 268 14.63 -14.19 8.07
N ASP A 269 14.15 -13.18 8.79
CA ASP A 269 14.98 -12.16 9.43
C ASP A 269 14.38 -11.73 10.79
N PRO A 270 15.14 -11.00 11.65
CA PRO A 270 14.66 -10.60 12.96
C PRO A 270 13.35 -9.79 12.97
N THR A 271 13.06 -9.01 11.93
CA THR A 271 11.81 -8.25 11.78
C THR A 271 10.65 -9.17 11.44
N ASP A 272 10.85 -10.15 10.55
CA ASP A 272 9.85 -11.17 10.22
C ASP A 272 9.52 -12.05 11.44
N PHE A 273 10.53 -12.48 12.20
CA PHE A 273 10.34 -13.28 13.42
C PHE A 273 9.56 -12.53 14.50
N GLU A 274 9.90 -11.26 14.74
CA GLU A 274 9.17 -10.44 15.71
C GLU A 274 7.74 -10.14 15.24
N ALA A 275 7.53 -9.90 13.94
CA ALA A 275 6.20 -9.74 13.36
C ALA A 275 5.34 -11.00 13.57
N ALA A 276 5.87 -12.18 13.27
CA ALA A 276 5.19 -13.46 13.48
C ALA A 276 4.89 -13.70 14.99
N ARG A 277 5.86 -13.44 15.87
CA ARG A 277 5.67 -13.58 17.33
C ARG A 277 4.62 -12.62 17.89
N ALA A 278 4.49 -11.44 17.29
CA ALA A 278 3.50 -10.44 17.65
C ALA A 278 2.10 -10.71 17.03
N GLY A 279 1.93 -11.86 16.37
CA GLY A 279 0.64 -12.32 15.83
C GLY A 279 0.25 -11.66 14.51
N LEU A 280 1.19 -11.04 13.80
CA LEU A 280 0.99 -10.71 12.39
C LEU A 280 1.08 -11.99 11.57
N THR A 281 0.19 -12.16 10.61
CA THR A 281 -0.04 -13.43 9.91
C THR A 281 0.30 -13.36 8.42
N PHE A 282 0.09 -12.20 7.80
CA PHE A 282 0.35 -12.00 6.38
C PHE A 282 0.78 -10.56 6.08
N GLY A 283 1.28 -10.34 4.86
CA GLY A 283 1.75 -9.04 4.44
C GLY A 283 2.39 -9.05 3.05
N MET A 284 3.01 -7.93 2.71
CA MET A 284 3.75 -7.77 1.47
C MET A 284 4.87 -6.75 1.64
N ALA A 285 5.98 -6.97 0.93
CA ALA A 285 6.97 -5.96 0.61
C ALA A 285 6.80 -5.51 -0.84
N LEU A 286 6.48 -4.23 -1.04
CA LEU A 286 6.34 -3.58 -2.35
C LEU A 286 7.56 -2.70 -2.63
N PRO A 287 8.44 -3.07 -3.57
CA PRO A 287 9.54 -2.20 -3.97
C PRO A 287 9.03 -1.04 -4.82
N ILE A 288 9.57 0.15 -4.59
CA ILE A 288 9.40 1.31 -5.47
C ILE A 288 10.64 1.39 -6.35
N VAL A 289 10.49 1.03 -7.62
CA VAL A 289 11.57 0.93 -8.59
C VAL A 289 11.61 2.20 -9.45
N GLN A 290 12.80 2.78 -9.60
CA GLN A 290 13.07 3.90 -10.50
C GLN A 290 14.30 3.55 -11.34
N GLY A 291 14.17 3.65 -12.66
CA GLY A 291 15.17 3.11 -13.59
C GLY A 291 15.42 1.62 -13.33
N ASP A 292 16.64 1.28 -12.93
CA ASP A 292 17.08 -0.06 -12.56
C ASP A 292 17.31 -0.27 -11.05
N ALA A 293 17.02 0.74 -10.22
CA ALA A 293 17.28 0.70 -8.79
C ALA A 293 15.99 0.65 -7.96
N THR A 294 16.06 -0.02 -6.80
CA THR A 294 15.03 0.09 -5.77
C THR A 294 15.27 1.39 -4.99
N SER A 295 14.32 2.32 -5.01
CA SER A 295 14.40 3.60 -4.26
C SER A 295 13.93 3.45 -2.81
N ALA A 296 12.99 2.54 -2.57
CA ALA A 296 12.45 2.18 -1.27
C ALA A 296 11.70 0.85 -1.34
N VAL A 297 11.41 0.25 -0.19
CA VAL A 297 10.52 -0.90 -0.03
C VAL A 297 9.47 -0.55 1.02
N LEU A 298 8.19 -0.55 0.62
CA LEU A 298 7.06 -0.47 1.54
C LEU A 298 6.74 -1.86 2.05
N VAL A 299 6.88 -2.10 3.35
CA VAL A 299 6.43 -3.33 4.00
C VAL A 299 5.14 -3.06 4.75
N LEU A 300 4.13 -3.89 4.52
CA LEU A 300 2.86 -3.87 5.25
C LEU A 300 2.54 -5.26 5.78
N ARG A 301 2.24 -5.38 7.09
CA ARG A 301 1.95 -6.65 7.76
C ARG A 301 0.72 -6.53 8.66
N SER A 302 -0.13 -7.56 8.69
CA SER A 302 -1.41 -7.61 9.40
C SER A 302 -1.62 -8.91 10.16
#